data_AF-A0A843G9V7-F1
#
_entry.id   AF-A0A843G9V7-F1
#
_cell.length_a   1.000
_cell.length_b   1.000
_cell.length_c   1.000
_cell.angle_alpha   90.00
_cell.angle_beta   90.00
_cell.angle_gamma   90.00
#
_symmetry.space_group_name_H-M   'P 1'
#
loop_
_entity.id
_entity.type
_entity.pdbx_description
1 polymer ?
#
loop_
_entity_poly.entity_id
_entity_poly.type
_entity_poly.pdbx_seq_one_letter_code
_entity_poly.pdbx_strand_id
1 'polypeptide(L)'
;FLAYLLKVEKILFSSSFQYKKEDILNRENIIPCASSPFIDNEFKFASCSVVHDGWELYRLEKIKTIVDFKNKNNAKVNLHVCWYNTSGENCNLCEKCTRTYMSLIAMGEDPHEYGFNVNEKVFNHSKETFEEAILKKKKIGGWDIHKEILRAWNDNKSLFKQNEERWRNTPFEWILDVDFDELMENFDD
;
A
#
# COMPACT_ATOMS: atom_id res chain seq x y z
N PHE A 1 22.98 -10.64 -17.09
CA PHE A 1 24.44 -10.47 -17.31
C PHE A 1 25.06 -9.39 -16.42
N LEU A 2 24.41 -8.23 -16.24
CA LEU A 2 24.94 -7.13 -15.41
C LEU A 2 25.28 -7.53 -13.96
N ALA A 3 24.35 -8.19 -13.25
CA ALA A 3 24.58 -8.65 -11.87
C ALA A 3 25.79 -9.59 -11.73
N TYR A 4 25.99 -10.48 -12.71
CA TYR A 4 27.15 -11.36 -12.77
C TYR A 4 28.46 -10.59 -13.02
N LEU A 5 28.46 -9.67 -14.00
CA LEU A 5 29.64 -8.84 -14.29
C LEU A 5 30.04 -7.96 -13.08
N LEU A 6 29.05 -7.47 -12.34
CA LEU A 6 29.25 -6.68 -11.12
C LEU A 6 29.51 -7.52 -9.87
N LYS A 7 29.53 -8.86 -9.98
CA LYS A 7 29.69 -9.81 -8.86
C LYS A 7 28.70 -9.54 -7.72
N VAL A 8 27.45 -9.21 -8.06
CA VAL A 8 26.38 -9.06 -7.07
C VAL A 8 26.12 -10.42 -6.43
N GLU A 9 26.21 -10.51 -5.12
CA GLU A 9 25.98 -11.76 -4.37
C GLU A 9 24.52 -11.92 -3.94
N LYS A 10 23.86 -10.81 -3.59
CA LYS A 10 22.49 -10.79 -3.09
C LYS A 10 21.65 -9.84 -3.91
N ILE A 11 20.49 -10.34 -4.36
CA ILE A 11 19.46 -9.55 -5.03
C ILE A 11 18.25 -9.53 -4.10
N LEU A 12 17.78 -8.34 -3.74
CA LEU A 12 16.60 -8.18 -2.91
C LEU A 12 15.35 -8.11 -3.78
N PHE A 13 14.39 -9.00 -3.54
CA PHE A 13 13.06 -8.92 -4.11
C PHE A 13 12.12 -8.37 -3.04
N SER A 14 11.50 -7.24 -3.33
CA SER A 14 10.51 -6.65 -2.43
C SER A 14 9.22 -7.47 -2.43
N SER A 15 8.64 -7.70 -1.26
CA SER A 15 7.41 -8.47 -1.18
C SER A 15 6.21 -7.77 -1.83
N SER A 16 5.59 -8.51 -2.76
CA SER A 16 4.48 -8.03 -3.60
C SER A 16 3.11 -8.19 -2.93
N PHE A 17 2.97 -9.18 -2.05
CA PHE A 17 1.73 -9.50 -1.34
C PHE A 17 1.96 -9.62 0.16
N GLN A 18 0.88 -9.37 0.91
CA GLN A 18 0.84 -9.61 2.34
C GLN A 18 0.50 -11.07 2.57
N TYR A 19 1.23 -11.71 3.46
CA TYR A 19 0.74 -12.92 4.11
C TYR A 19 0.80 -12.66 5.60
N LYS A 20 -0.14 -13.23 6.37
CA LYS A 20 0.09 -13.26 7.81
C LYS A 20 1.32 -14.11 8.06
N LYS A 21 2.18 -13.68 8.98
CA LYS A 21 3.37 -14.44 9.34
C LYS A 21 2.98 -15.86 9.78
N GLU A 22 1.86 -15.98 10.51
CA GLU A 22 1.28 -17.25 10.91
C GLU A 22 0.84 -18.10 9.72
N ASP A 23 0.17 -17.50 8.73
CA ASP A 23 -0.29 -18.17 7.50
C ASP A 23 0.88 -18.76 6.69
N ILE A 24 2.00 -18.03 6.59
CA ILE A 24 3.24 -18.54 5.96
C ILE A 24 3.83 -19.70 6.76
N LEU A 25 3.98 -19.53 8.07
CA LEU A 25 4.60 -20.54 8.92
C LEU A 25 3.78 -21.84 8.94
N ASN A 26 2.45 -21.73 8.94
CA ASN A 26 1.52 -22.86 8.97
C ASN A 26 1.14 -23.39 7.59
N ARG A 27 1.54 -22.69 6.52
CA ARG A 27 1.13 -22.96 5.12
C ARG A 27 -0.39 -22.95 4.91
N GLU A 28 -1.08 -22.05 5.59
CA GLU A 28 -2.52 -21.86 5.50
C GLU A 28 -2.83 -20.53 4.81
N ASN A 29 -3.94 -20.43 4.09
CA ASN A 29 -4.40 -19.18 3.45
C ASN A 29 -3.36 -18.46 2.55
N ILE A 30 -2.35 -19.18 2.04
CA ILE A 30 -1.34 -18.62 1.14
C ILE A 30 -2.00 -18.35 -0.22
N ILE A 31 -2.15 -17.07 -0.56
CA ILE A 31 -2.58 -16.64 -1.89
C ILE A 31 -1.47 -17.00 -2.90
N PRO A 32 -1.78 -17.76 -3.97
CA PRO A 32 -0.80 -18.06 -5.01
C PRO A 32 -0.30 -16.77 -5.66
N CYS A 33 0.96 -16.40 -5.39
CA CYS A 33 1.61 -15.26 -6.01
C CYS A 33 2.88 -15.73 -6.74
N ALA A 34 3.11 -15.17 -7.93
CA ALA A 34 4.35 -15.41 -8.68
C ALA A 34 5.59 -14.85 -7.98
N SER A 35 5.41 -13.92 -7.03
CA SER A 35 6.45 -13.42 -6.12
C SER A 35 6.16 -13.98 -4.73
N SER A 36 6.88 -15.03 -4.36
CA SER A 36 6.69 -15.76 -3.11
C SER A 36 8.03 -16.05 -2.47
N PRO A 37 8.20 -15.85 -1.14
CA PRO A 37 9.46 -16.17 -0.48
C PRO A 37 9.84 -17.65 -0.59
N PHE A 38 8.87 -18.55 -0.82
CA PHE A 38 9.13 -19.98 -1.02
C PHE A 38 9.74 -20.33 -2.38
N ILE A 39 9.62 -19.43 -3.35
CA ILE A 39 10.16 -19.60 -4.71
C ILE A 39 11.35 -18.68 -4.90
N ASP A 40 11.17 -17.40 -4.57
CA ASP A 40 12.16 -16.36 -4.80
C ASP A 40 13.45 -16.65 -4.01
N ASN A 41 13.38 -17.09 -2.76
CA ASN A 41 14.58 -17.41 -1.96
C ASN A 41 15.38 -18.62 -2.48
N GLU A 42 14.72 -19.52 -3.22
CA GLU A 42 15.38 -20.69 -3.82
C GLU A 42 16.05 -20.34 -5.15
N PHE A 43 15.77 -19.15 -5.71
CA PHE A 43 16.35 -18.72 -6.97
C PHE A 43 17.83 -18.34 -6.80
N LYS A 44 18.70 -19.09 -7.47
CA LYS A 44 20.15 -18.85 -7.54
C LYS A 44 20.62 -18.85 -8.98
N PHE A 45 21.43 -17.86 -9.34
CA PHE A 45 22.00 -17.75 -10.68
C PHE A 45 23.41 -17.17 -10.63
N ALA A 46 24.39 -17.94 -11.12
CA ALA A 46 25.81 -17.62 -11.04
C ALA A 46 26.26 -17.29 -9.60
N SER A 47 26.76 -16.09 -9.33
CA SER A 47 27.13 -15.63 -7.97
C SER A 47 25.94 -15.08 -7.17
N CYS A 48 24.77 -14.92 -7.79
CA CYS A 48 23.63 -14.25 -7.17
C CYS A 48 22.73 -15.25 -6.44
N SER A 49 22.31 -14.87 -5.24
CA SER A 49 21.18 -15.45 -4.50
C SER A 49 20.10 -14.38 -4.32
N VAL A 50 18.84 -14.79 -4.36
CA VAL A 50 17.72 -13.88 -4.10
C VAL A 50 17.32 -13.97 -2.64
N VAL A 51 17.01 -12.81 -2.05
CA VAL A 51 16.37 -12.69 -0.74
C VAL A 51 15.08 -11.93 -0.94
N HIS A 52 13.96 -12.58 -0.67
CA HIS A 52 12.65 -11.98 -0.63
C HIS A 52 12.52 -11.24 0.70
N ASP A 53 12.47 -9.91 0.64
CA ASP A 53 12.58 -9.02 1.78
C ASP A 53 11.24 -8.34 2.12
N GLY A 54 10.98 -8.20 3.41
CA GLY A 54 9.81 -7.49 3.95
C GLY A 54 8.47 -8.19 3.74
N TRP A 55 8.45 -9.52 3.55
CA TRP A 55 7.20 -10.30 3.42
C TRP A 55 6.47 -10.48 4.75
N GLU A 56 7.18 -10.29 5.86
CA GLU A 56 6.66 -10.32 7.22
C GLU A 56 5.91 -9.04 7.63
N LEU A 57 5.96 -7.99 6.79
CA LEU A 57 5.36 -6.69 7.04
C LEU A 57 4.06 -6.51 6.24
N TYR A 58 3.00 -6.08 6.92
CA TYR A 58 1.77 -5.61 6.30
C TYR A 58 1.98 -4.25 5.62
N ARG A 59 1.03 -3.84 4.77
CA ARG A 59 1.15 -2.58 3.99
C ARG A 59 1.41 -1.37 4.89
N LEU A 60 0.64 -1.24 5.97
CA LEU A 60 0.81 -0.10 6.87
C LEU A 60 2.13 -0.14 7.63
N GLU A 61 2.62 -1.33 7.99
CA GLU A 61 3.93 -1.47 8.64
C GLU A 61 5.08 -1.10 7.70
N LYS A 62 4.96 -1.40 6.41
CA LYS A 62 5.91 -0.93 5.39
C LYS A 62 5.93 0.59 5.29
N ILE A 63 4.75 1.22 5.20
CA ILE A 63 4.63 2.68 5.17
C ILE A 63 5.22 3.28 6.46
N LYS A 64 4.88 2.72 7.62
CA LYS A 64 5.40 3.15 8.91
C LYS A 64 6.93 3.02 8.99
N THR A 65 7.50 1.93 8.50
CA THR A 65 8.95 1.73 8.43
C THR A 65 9.63 2.84 7.62
N ILE A 66 9.02 3.25 6.51
CA ILE A 66 9.52 4.35 5.68
C ILE A 66 9.44 5.69 6.42
N VAL A 67 8.29 5.97 7.06
CA VAL A 67 8.09 7.20 7.86
C VAL A 67 9.11 7.28 8.99
N ASP A 68 9.26 6.20 9.76
CA ASP A 68 10.21 6.10 10.86
C ASP A 68 11.65 6.28 10.36
N PHE A 69 11.99 5.70 9.21
CA PHE A 69 13.29 5.89 8.58
C PHE A 69 13.53 7.35 8.17
N LYS A 70 12.57 8.00 7.50
CA LYS A 70 12.67 9.42 7.13
C LYS A 70 12.87 10.29 8.35
N ASN A 71 12.01 10.15 9.36
CA ASN A 71 12.02 11.01 10.54
C ASN A 71 13.29 10.80 11.39
N LYS A 72 13.74 9.55 11.55
CA LYS A 72 14.97 9.23 12.29
C LYS A 72 16.23 9.76 11.61
N ASN A 73 16.30 9.71 10.28
CA ASN A 73 17.51 10.03 9.53
C ASN A 73 17.48 11.39 8.85
N ASN A 74 16.38 12.14 8.97
CA ASN A 74 16.10 13.35 8.20
C ASN A 74 16.32 13.13 6.68
N ALA A 75 15.90 11.96 6.21
CA ALA A 75 16.16 11.52 4.84
C ALA A 75 15.10 12.05 3.88
N LYS A 76 15.52 12.43 2.67
CA LYS A 76 14.58 12.69 1.57
C LYS A 76 14.08 11.35 1.04
N VAL A 77 12.77 11.17 1.02
CA VAL A 77 12.12 9.96 0.51
C VAL A 77 11.17 10.36 -0.62
N ASN A 78 11.16 9.57 -1.70
CA ASN A 78 10.17 9.70 -2.76
C ASN A 78 9.57 8.32 -3.02
N LEU A 79 8.26 8.17 -2.78
CA LEU A 79 7.54 6.91 -2.90
C LEU A 79 6.77 6.86 -4.22
N HIS A 80 7.29 6.10 -5.18
CA HIS A 80 6.55 5.77 -6.38
C HIS A 80 5.72 4.50 -6.16
N VAL A 81 4.40 4.63 -6.09
CA VAL A 81 3.47 3.50 -5.89
C VAL A 81 2.57 3.25 -7.08
N CYS A 82 2.42 4.23 -7.96
CA CYS A 82 1.48 4.19 -9.07
C CYS A 82 1.79 3.04 -10.02
N TRP A 83 0.74 2.33 -10.42
CA TRP A 83 0.79 1.29 -11.45
C TRP A 83 0.05 1.71 -12.73
N TYR A 84 -0.73 2.79 -12.64
CA TYR A 84 -1.64 3.24 -13.69
C TYR A 84 -0.94 4.20 -14.68
N ASN A 85 -0.01 5.02 -14.18
CA ASN A 85 0.73 5.97 -14.99
C ASN A 85 2.11 5.40 -15.36
N THR A 86 2.51 5.58 -16.61
CA THR A 86 3.78 5.07 -17.17
C THR A 86 4.89 6.12 -17.19
N SER A 87 4.64 7.37 -16.77
CA SER A 87 5.66 8.42 -16.78
C SER A 87 6.73 8.26 -15.69
N GLY A 88 6.56 7.31 -14.76
CA GLY A 88 7.42 7.17 -13.58
C GLY A 88 7.06 8.11 -12.43
N GLU A 89 5.93 8.82 -12.54
CA GLU A 89 5.38 9.68 -11.48
C GLU A 89 4.06 9.13 -10.94
N ASN A 90 3.77 9.45 -9.68
CA ASN A 90 2.46 9.13 -9.10
C ASN A 90 1.35 9.90 -9.83
N CYS A 91 0.31 9.19 -10.29
CA CYS A 91 -0.86 9.88 -10.86
C CYS A 91 -1.69 10.63 -9.82
N ASN A 92 -1.51 10.33 -8.53
CA ASN A 92 -2.25 10.88 -7.37
C ASN A 92 -3.78 10.62 -7.36
N LEU A 93 -4.32 9.88 -8.34
CA LEU A 93 -5.78 9.70 -8.51
C LEU A 93 -6.23 8.23 -8.52
N CYS A 94 -5.35 7.26 -8.78
CA CYS A 94 -5.73 5.85 -8.71
C CYS A 94 -5.83 5.38 -7.26
N GLU A 95 -6.59 4.31 -7.04
CA GLU A 95 -6.84 3.72 -5.70
C GLU A 95 -5.54 3.55 -4.91
N LYS A 96 -4.47 3.06 -5.56
CA LYS A 96 -3.21 2.76 -4.88
C LYS A 96 -2.49 4.03 -4.44
N CYS A 97 -2.50 5.08 -5.26
CA CYS A 97 -1.97 6.39 -4.87
C CYS A 97 -2.80 6.97 -3.71
N THR A 98 -4.13 6.97 -3.88
CA THR A 98 -5.07 7.53 -2.92
C THR A 98 -4.96 6.89 -1.55
N ARG A 99 -5.05 5.57 -1.48
CA ARG A 99 -4.92 4.85 -0.21
C ARG A 99 -3.55 5.03 0.42
N THR A 100 -2.48 5.20 -0.36
CA THR A 100 -1.13 5.39 0.18
C THR A 100 -0.97 6.77 0.83
N TYR A 101 -1.37 7.85 0.15
CA TYR A 101 -1.26 9.17 0.76
C TYR A 101 -2.23 9.33 1.95
N MET A 102 -3.38 8.66 1.93
CA MET A 102 -4.30 8.63 3.09
C MET A 102 -3.64 7.98 4.31
N SER A 103 -2.83 6.92 4.12
CA SER A 103 -2.05 6.33 5.21
C SER A 103 -1.01 7.30 5.77
N LEU A 104 -0.32 8.05 4.91
CA LEU A 104 0.65 9.07 5.32
C LEU A 104 -0.04 10.17 6.15
N ILE A 105 -1.17 10.69 5.66
CA ILE A 105 -1.96 11.71 6.37
C ILE A 105 -2.41 11.18 7.74
N ALA A 106 -2.92 9.95 7.81
CA ALA A 106 -3.34 9.32 9.06
C ALA A 106 -2.19 9.22 10.09
N MET A 107 -0.97 8.97 9.61
CA MET A 107 0.26 8.95 10.43
C MET A 107 0.77 10.36 10.78
N GLY A 108 0.13 11.42 10.29
CA GLY A 108 0.48 12.81 10.56
C GLY A 108 1.56 13.38 9.64
N GLU A 109 1.88 12.71 8.55
CA GLU A 109 2.89 13.12 7.57
C GLU A 109 2.28 13.97 6.44
N ASP A 110 3.09 14.85 5.84
CA ASP A 110 2.72 15.57 4.62
C ASP A 110 3.06 14.73 3.37
N PRO A 111 2.08 14.30 2.56
CA PRO A 111 2.32 13.52 1.35
C PRO A 111 3.29 14.17 0.34
N HIS A 112 3.42 15.50 0.33
CA HIS A 112 4.35 16.19 -0.55
C HIS A 112 5.81 15.84 -0.26
N GLU A 113 6.13 15.53 1.00
CA GLU A 113 7.46 15.09 1.40
C GLU A 113 7.78 13.65 0.97
N TYR A 114 6.82 12.95 0.38
CA TYR A 114 6.93 11.57 -0.10
C TYR A 114 6.69 11.44 -1.61
N GLY A 115 6.62 12.55 -2.35
CA GLY A 115 6.46 12.54 -3.81
C GLY A 115 5.01 12.41 -4.29
N PHE A 116 4.03 12.74 -3.45
CA PHE A 116 2.64 12.92 -3.88
C PHE A 116 2.32 14.42 -4.03
N ASN A 117 1.47 14.76 -4.99
CA ASN A 117 0.99 16.13 -5.17
C ASN A 117 -0.52 16.16 -4.88
N VAL A 118 -0.87 16.42 -3.62
CA VAL A 118 -2.25 16.30 -3.11
C VAL A 118 -2.72 17.67 -2.64
N ASN A 119 -3.39 18.37 -3.54
CA ASN A 119 -4.15 19.57 -3.19
C ASN A 119 -5.62 19.24 -2.94
N GLU A 120 -6.40 20.25 -2.55
CA GLU A 120 -7.83 20.12 -2.26
C GLU A 120 -8.61 19.49 -3.42
N LYS A 121 -8.31 19.85 -4.67
CA LYS A 121 -8.98 19.28 -5.85
C LYS A 121 -8.69 17.79 -6.01
N VAL A 122 -7.43 17.37 -5.84
CA VAL A 122 -7.02 15.96 -5.91
C VAL A 122 -7.69 15.17 -4.78
N PHE A 123 -7.73 15.73 -3.58
CA PHE A 123 -8.37 15.12 -2.43
C PHE A 123 -9.88 14.93 -2.65
N ASN A 124 -10.59 16.00 -3.03
CA ASN A 124 -12.03 15.95 -3.27
C ASN A 124 -12.39 14.94 -4.36
N HIS A 125 -11.64 14.94 -5.47
CA HIS A 125 -11.82 13.94 -6.53
C HIS A 125 -11.61 12.51 -6.02
N SER A 126 -10.59 12.30 -5.18
CA SER A 126 -10.30 10.97 -4.63
C SER A 126 -11.39 10.50 -3.67
N LYS A 127 -11.97 11.41 -2.88
CA LYS A 127 -13.12 11.12 -2.01
C LYS A 127 -14.36 10.77 -2.83
N GLU A 128 -14.70 11.59 -3.83
CA GLU A 128 -15.83 11.31 -4.73
C GLU A 128 -15.65 9.96 -5.44
N THR A 129 -14.43 9.68 -5.91
CA THR A 129 -14.11 8.42 -6.57
C THR A 129 -14.20 7.24 -5.62
N PHE A 130 -13.77 7.39 -4.36
CA PHE A 130 -13.98 6.39 -3.31
C PHE A 130 -15.47 6.09 -3.13
N GLU A 131 -16.31 7.12 -2.98
CA GLU A 131 -17.75 6.96 -2.79
C GLU A 131 -18.39 6.23 -3.99
N GLU A 132 -18.03 6.61 -5.21
CA GLU A 132 -18.56 5.98 -6.42
C GLU A 132 -18.06 4.54 -6.60
N ALA A 133 -16.75 4.29 -6.41
CA ALA A 133 -16.14 2.98 -6.64
C ALA A 133 -16.46 1.96 -5.53
N ILE A 134 -16.38 2.38 -4.27
CA ILE A 134 -16.47 1.49 -3.12
C ILE A 134 -17.90 1.45 -2.57
N LEU A 135 -18.51 2.60 -2.28
CA LEU A 135 -19.84 2.63 -1.66
C LEU A 135 -20.95 2.34 -2.68
N LYS A 136 -20.84 2.90 -3.89
CA LYS A 136 -21.81 2.69 -4.99
C LYS A 136 -21.43 1.55 -5.93
N LYS A 137 -20.32 0.85 -5.66
CA LYS A 137 -19.82 -0.32 -6.41
C LYS A 137 -19.69 -0.07 -7.92
N LYS A 138 -19.36 1.16 -8.35
CA LYS A 138 -19.18 1.48 -9.78
C LYS A 138 -17.79 1.09 -10.25
N LYS A 139 -17.70 0.58 -11.47
CA LYS A 139 -16.41 0.34 -12.14
C LYS A 139 -15.79 1.67 -12.55
N ILE A 140 -14.65 1.99 -11.96
CA ILE A 140 -13.87 3.20 -12.27
C ILE A 140 -12.45 2.80 -12.61
N GLY A 141 -11.92 3.32 -13.72
CA GLY A 141 -10.54 3.02 -14.15
C GLY A 141 -9.51 3.41 -13.08
N GLY A 142 -8.58 2.51 -12.79
CA GLY A 142 -7.58 2.71 -11.74
C GLY A 142 -8.09 2.45 -10.31
N TRP A 143 -9.34 1.98 -10.18
CA TRP A 143 -9.99 1.60 -8.91
C TRP A 143 -10.59 0.19 -9.03
N ASP A 144 -9.74 -0.80 -9.25
CA ASP A 144 -10.12 -2.22 -9.32
C ASP A 144 -10.37 -2.76 -7.89
N ILE A 145 -11.58 -2.53 -7.39
CA ILE A 145 -11.98 -2.91 -6.03
C ILE A 145 -12.18 -4.42 -5.94
N HIS A 146 -11.63 -5.00 -4.88
CA HIS A 146 -11.77 -6.40 -4.48
C HIS A 146 -11.57 -6.48 -2.96
N LYS A 147 -11.85 -7.63 -2.34
CA LYS A 147 -11.82 -7.81 -0.88
C LYS A 147 -10.51 -7.36 -0.23
N GLU A 148 -9.36 -7.64 -0.83
CA GLU A 148 -8.07 -7.21 -0.28
C GLU A 148 -7.89 -5.68 -0.28
N ILE A 149 -8.49 -4.99 -1.24
CA ILE A 149 -8.48 -3.52 -1.27
C ILE A 149 -9.38 -2.95 -0.18
N LEU A 150 -10.57 -3.54 0.02
CA LEU A 150 -11.45 -3.16 1.13
C LEU A 150 -10.77 -3.35 2.49
N ARG A 151 -10.07 -4.47 2.69
CA ARG A 151 -9.24 -4.70 3.90
C ARG A 151 -8.17 -3.63 4.06
N ALA A 152 -7.44 -3.31 3.00
CA ALA A 152 -6.40 -2.28 3.06
C ALA A 152 -6.97 -0.88 3.35
N TRP A 153 -8.21 -0.59 2.95
CA TRP A 153 -8.92 0.63 3.33
C TRP A 153 -9.40 0.60 4.79
N ASN A 154 -9.85 -0.56 5.29
CA ASN A 154 -10.17 -0.74 6.70
C ASN A 154 -8.94 -0.57 7.61
N ASP A 155 -7.77 -1.02 7.15
CA ASP A 155 -6.49 -0.75 7.81
C ASP A 155 -6.24 0.77 7.90
N ASN A 156 -6.50 1.52 6.82
CA ASN A 156 -6.40 2.98 6.82
C ASN A 156 -7.35 3.59 7.85
N LYS A 157 -8.63 3.20 7.85
CA LYS A 157 -9.61 3.63 8.86
C LYS A 157 -9.10 3.39 10.28
N SER A 158 -8.44 2.25 10.51
CA SER A 158 -7.87 1.92 11.82
C SER A 158 -6.77 2.91 12.25
N LEU A 159 -5.96 3.43 11.33
CA LEU A 159 -5.01 4.51 11.63
C LEU A 159 -5.72 5.82 12.00
N PHE A 160 -6.76 6.20 11.26
CA PHE A 160 -7.55 7.38 11.59
C PHE A 160 -8.20 7.24 12.97
N LYS A 161 -8.74 6.07 13.30
CA LYS A 161 -9.33 5.78 14.60
C LYS A 161 -8.36 5.89 15.79
N GLN A 162 -7.06 5.63 15.61
CA GLN A 162 -6.07 5.79 16.69
C GLN A 162 -6.03 7.21 17.25
N ASN A 163 -6.40 8.22 16.45
CA ASN A 163 -6.49 9.61 16.87
C ASN A 163 -7.81 10.22 16.38
N GLU A 164 -8.94 9.54 16.63
CA GLU A 164 -10.24 9.89 16.06
C GLU A 164 -10.61 11.38 16.25
N GLU A 165 -10.43 11.92 17.44
CA GLU A 165 -10.75 13.32 17.78
C GLU A 165 -10.03 14.33 16.88
N ARG A 166 -8.80 14.02 16.43
CA ARG A 166 -8.02 14.87 15.53
C ARG A 166 -8.72 15.08 14.18
N TRP A 167 -9.49 14.08 13.75
CA TRP A 167 -10.05 14.02 12.40
C TRP A 167 -11.51 14.45 12.33
N ARG A 168 -12.20 14.53 13.47
CA ARG A 168 -13.56 15.08 13.56
C ARG A 168 -13.58 16.54 13.09
N ASN A 169 -14.60 16.91 12.31
CA ASN A 169 -14.74 18.22 11.66
C ASN A 169 -13.62 18.58 10.67
N THR A 170 -12.88 17.59 10.16
CA THR A 170 -11.89 17.77 9.10
C THR A 170 -12.39 17.18 7.78
N PRO A 171 -11.80 17.55 6.63
CA PRO A 171 -12.11 16.91 5.36
C PRO A 171 -11.91 15.38 5.34
N PHE A 172 -11.19 14.81 6.31
CA PHE A 172 -10.89 13.37 6.41
C PHE A 172 -11.89 12.59 7.25
N GLU A 173 -12.83 13.25 7.94
CA GLU A 173 -13.77 12.61 8.87
C GLU A 173 -14.55 11.45 8.24
N TRP A 174 -14.92 11.58 6.96
CA TRP A 174 -15.75 10.61 6.25
C TRP A 174 -15.26 9.16 6.35
N ILE A 175 -13.95 8.92 6.46
CA ILE A 175 -13.40 7.56 6.50
C ILE A 175 -13.73 6.83 7.81
N LEU A 176 -13.96 7.58 8.89
CA LEU A 176 -14.27 7.03 10.22
C LEU A 176 -15.64 6.33 10.23
N ASP A 177 -16.56 6.81 9.39
CA ASP A 177 -17.96 6.38 9.40
C ASP A 177 -18.23 5.28 8.37
N VAL A 178 -17.26 4.90 7.53
CA VAL A 178 -17.40 3.82 6.54
C VAL A 178 -17.41 2.46 7.22
N ASP A 179 -18.47 1.66 7.04
CA ASP A 179 -18.52 0.27 7.51
C ASP A 179 -17.85 -0.69 6.51
N PHE A 180 -16.55 -0.93 6.70
CA PHE A 180 -15.82 -1.86 5.84
C PHE A 180 -16.19 -3.33 6.07
N ASP A 181 -16.70 -3.69 7.24
CA ASP A 181 -17.08 -5.07 7.53
C ASP A 181 -18.33 -5.41 6.72
N GLU A 182 -19.35 -4.53 6.73
CA GLU A 182 -20.53 -4.65 5.86
C GLU A 182 -20.14 -4.67 4.37
N LEU A 183 -19.22 -3.79 3.95
CA LEU A 183 -18.77 -3.75 2.55
C LEU A 183 -18.12 -5.06 2.12
N MET A 184 -17.29 -5.68 2.98
CA MET A 184 -16.61 -6.95 2.69
C MET A 184 -17.58 -8.13 2.67
N GLU A 185 -18.53 -8.19 3.61
CA GLU A 185 -19.57 -9.24 3.66
C GLU A 185 -20.43 -9.24 2.39
N ASN A 186 -20.76 -8.05 1.88
CA ASN A 186 -21.59 -7.87 0.70
C ASN A 186 -20.78 -7.71 -0.61
N PHE A 187 -19.48 -8.06 -0.61
CA PHE A 187 -18.65 -8.02 -1.81
C PHE A 187 -18.67 -9.37 -2.54
N ASP A 188 -19.37 -9.41 -3.67
CA ASP A 188 -19.33 -10.54 -4.60
C ASP A 188 -18.15 -10.37 -5.56
N ASP A 189 -17.28 -11.39 -5.64
CA ASP A 189 -16.07 -11.40 -6.47
C ASP A 189 -16.37 -11.58 -7.97
#